data_AF-W1IUY1-F1
#
_entry.id   AF-W1IUY1-F1
#
_cell.length_a   1.000
_cell.length_b   1.000
_cell.length_c   1.000
_cell.angle_alpha   90.00
_cell.angle_beta   90.00
_cell.angle_gamma   90.00
#
_symmetry.space_group_name_H-M   'P 1'
#
loop_
_entity.id
_entity.type
_entity.pdbx_description
1 polymer ?
#
loop_
_entity_poly.entity_id
_entity_poly.type
_entity_poly.pdbx_seq_one_letter_code
_entity_poly.pdbx_strand_id
1 'polypeptide(L)'
;MEEKVTGKQRGNILLVSIIMLLALSLMMLRALHYQQENAMLMMVDEQNYLNAFLRAESSLEWGKKQLWQNNVQETGNWFCLQSMESGLQSCLKHYSGHLFLLKGKAQVILENKVELYQWMKQVKNVNEDTITTIKLIPLESGWLDFCPVSQGEFCL
;
A
#
# COMPACT_ATOMS: atom_id res chain seq x y z
N MET A 1 -47.92 -38.13 51.37
CA MET A 1 -46.52 -38.58 51.25
C MET A 1 -45.69 -37.36 50.94
N GLU A 2 -45.16 -36.73 51.99
CA GLU A 2 -44.31 -35.54 51.90
C GLU A 2 -42.91 -35.91 51.46
N GLU A 3 -42.44 -35.32 50.35
CA GLU A 3 -41.05 -35.40 49.93
C GLU A 3 -40.23 -34.39 50.74
N LYS A 4 -39.49 -34.93 51.71
CA LYS A 4 -38.71 -34.19 52.70
C LYS A 4 -37.42 -33.68 52.05
N VAL A 5 -37.46 -32.48 51.45
CA VAL A 5 -36.26 -31.82 50.92
C VAL A 5 -35.42 -31.25 52.07
N THR A 6 -34.35 -31.96 52.39
CA THR A 6 -33.34 -31.62 53.39
C THR A 6 -32.67 -30.26 53.13
N GLY A 7 -32.84 -29.33 54.07
CA GLY A 7 -32.40 -27.92 54.02
C GLY A 7 -30.89 -27.64 54.05
N LYS A 8 -30.03 -28.56 53.57
CA LYS A 8 -28.57 -28.35 53.49
C LYS A 8 -28.01 -28.41 52.06
N GLN A 9 -28.84 -28.83 51.09
CA GLN A 9 -28.42 -29.15 49.72
C GLN A 9 -28.73 -28.02 48.70
N ARG A 10 -29.65 -27.11 49.01
CA ARG A 10 -30.04 -25.98 48.13
C ARG A 10 -28.96 -24.91 47.98
N GLY A 11 -28.14 -24.65 49.01
CA GLY A 11 -27.05 -23.66 48.94
C GLY A 11 -25.92 -24.06 48.00
N ASN A 12 -25.62 -25.36 47.89
CA ASN A 12 -24.56 -25.88 47.03
C ASN A 12 -24.94 -25.84 45.54
N ILE A 13 -26.22 -26.10 45.22
CA ILE A 13 -26.74 -26.07 43.84
C ILE A 13 -26.76 -24.64 43.29
N LEU A 14 -27.14 -23.64 44.11
CA LEU A 14 -27.10 -22.23 43.72
C LEU A 14 -25.67 -21.76 43.42
N LEU A 15 -24.70 -22.14 44.26
CA LEU A 15 -23.28 -21.84 44.02
C LEU A 15 -22.77 -22.43 42.71
N VAL A 16 -23.07 -23.69 42.43
CA VAL A 16 -22.67 -24.35 41.18
C VAL A 16 -23.30 -23.66 39.96
N SER A 17 -24.55 -23.23 40.04
CA SER A 17 -25.21 -22.51 38.93
C SER A 17 -24.57 -21.15 38.63
N ILE A 18 -24.18 -20.40 39.66
CA ILE A 18 -23.49 -19.11 39.50
C ILE A 18 -22.11 -19.33 38.90
N ILE A 19 -21.37 -20.34 39.37
CA ILE A 19 -20.05 -20.70 38.83
C ILE A 19 -20.17 -21.11 37.35
N MET A 20 -21.20 -21.88 36.98
CA MET A 20 -21.47 -22.24 35.59
C MET A 20 -21.78 -21.02 34.72
N LEU A 21 -22.61 -20.09 35.20
CA LEU A 21 -22.92 -18.84 34.48
C LEU A 21 -21.66 -17.98 34.28
N LEU A 22 -20.84 -17.85 35.32
CA LEU A 22 -19.57 -17.13 35.25
C LEU A 22 -18.58 -17.81 34.30
N ALA A 23 -18.53 -19.14 34.28
CA ALA A 23 -17.67 -19.89 33.36
C ALA A 23 -18.11 -19.68 31.90
N LEU A 24 -19.42 -19.75 31.62
CA LEU A 24 -19.97 -19.52 30.29
C LEU A 24 -19.72 -18.09 29.80
N SER A 25 -19.92 -17.08 30.66
CA SER A 25 -19.64 -15.69 30.30
C SER A 25 -18.16 -15.46 30.03
N LEU A 26 -17.26 -16.08 30.80
CA LEU A 26 -15.82 -16.00 30.58
C LEU A 26 -15.40 -16.67 29.27
N MET A 27 -15.97 -17.85 28.96
CA MET A 27 -15.70 -18.54 27.69
C MET A 27 -16.19 -17.72 26.49
N MET A 28 -17.37 -17.11 26.59
CA MET A 28 -17.90 -16.25 25.52
C MET A 28 -17.04 -15.00 25.32
N LEU A 29 -16.61 -14.35 26.41
CA LEU A 29 -15.71 -13.20 26.35
C LEU A 29 -14.36 -13.58 25.71
N ARG A 30 -13.80 -14.74 26.07
CA ARG A 30 -12.56 -15.26 25.48
C ARG A 30 -12.70 -15.51 23.98
N ALA A 31 -13.80 -16.12 23.54
CA ALA A 31 -14.06 -16.35 22.12
C ALA A 31 -14.17 -15.03 21.33
N LEU A 32 -14.83 -14.01 21.90
CA LEU A 32 -14.97 -12.70 21.28
C LEU A 32 -13.63 -11.97 21.14
N HIS A 33 -12.81 -12.00 22.20
CA HIS A 33 -11.45 -11.45 22.15
C HIS A 33 -10.58 -12.14 21.09
N TYR A 34 -10.64 -13.47 21.02
CA TYR A 34 -9.88 -14.23 20.02
C TYR A 34 -10.31 -13.87 18.59
N GLN A 35 -11.61 -13.66 18.36
CA GLN A 35 -12.11 -13.23 17.05
C GLN A 35 -11.65 -11.82 16.69
N GLN A 36 -11.64 -10.89 17.66
CA GLN A 36 -11.18 -9.51 17.44
C GLN A 36 -9.68 -9.44 17.12
N GLU A 37 -8.86 -10.20 17.84
CA GLU A 37 -7.41 -10.22 17.65
C GLU A 37 -7.03 -10.74 16.26
N ASN A 38 -7.69 -11.80 15.79
CA ASN A 38 -7.49 -12.34 14.44
C ASN A 38 -7.92 -11.35 13.34
N ALA A 39 -9.02 -10.62 13.54
CA ALA A 39 -9.47 -9.60 12.60
C ALA A 39 -8.50 -8.41 12.54
N MET A 40 -7.92 -8.03 13.68
CA MET A 40 -6.95 -6.93 13.78
C MET A 40 -5.66 -7.24 13.01
N LEU A 41 -5.14 -8.46 13.11
CA LEU A 41 -3.90 -8.85 12.41
C LEU A 41 -4.03 -8.77 10.89
N MET A 42 -5.15 -9.23 10.33
CA MET A 42 -5.40 -9.13 8.87
C MET A 42 -5.56 -7.68 8.42
N MET A 43 -6.22 -6.84 9.23
CA MET A 43 -6.46 -5.43 8.90
C MET A 43 -5.17 -4.59 8.87
N VAL A 44 -4.18 -4.91 9.70
CA VAL A 44 -2.92 -4.15 9.74
C VAL A 44 -2.13 -4.31 8.44
N ASP A 45 -2.05 -5.51 7.88
CA ASP A 45 -1.33 -5.75 6.63
C ASP A 45 -2.00 -5.04 5.45
N GLU A 46 -3.33 -5.15 5.34
CA GLU A 46 -4.11 -4.45 4.32
C GLU A 46 -3.94 -2.93 4.44
N GLN A 47 -4.02 -2.38 5.65
CA GLN A 47 -3.81 -0.95 5.89
C GLN A 47 -2.41 -0.50 5.46
N ASN A 48 -1.38 -1.30 5.75
CA ASN A 48 0.00 -1.01 5.36
C ASN A 48 0.15 -1.02 3.84
N TYR A 49 -0.42 -2.02 3.16
CA TYR A 49 -0.43 -2.11 1.71
C TYR A 49 -1.14 -0.90 1.07
N LEU A 50 -2.35 -0.57 1.53
CA LEU A 50 -3.12 0.57 1.03
C LEU A 50 -2.37 1.89 1.22
N ASN A 51 -1.75 2.10 2.38
CA ASN A 51 -0.93 3.29 2.64
C ASN A 51 0.26 3.39 1.67
N ALA A 52 0.92 2.27 1.39
CA ALA A 52 2.03 2.24 0.44
C ALA A 52 1.55 2.45 -1.00
N PHE A 53 0.42 1.87 -1.40
CA PHE A 53 -0.19 2.09 -2.70
C PHE A 53 -0.52 3.57 -2.93
N LEU A 54 -1.23 4.20 -1.98
CA LEU A 54 -1.57 5.62 -2.06
C LEU A 54 -0.33 6.52 -2.08
N ARG A 55 0.73 6.14 -1.35
CA ARG A 55 2.01 6.86 -1.38
C ARG A 55 2.73 6.69 -2.72
N ALA A 56 2.66 5.51 -3.34
CA ALA A 56 3.22 5.29 -4.67
C ALA A 56 2.44 6.10 -5.72
N GLU A 57 1.12 6.16 -5.61
CA GLU A 57 0.25 6.95 -6.49
C GLU A 57 0.53 8.45 -6.33
N SER A 58 0.63 8.92 -5.10
CA SER A 58 1.01 10.31 -4.81
C SER A 58 2.40 10.64 -5.36
N SER A 59 3.35 9.69 -5.27
CA SER A 59 4.69 9.85 -5.83
C SER A 59 4.65 9.94 -7.36
N LEU A 60 3.83 9.12 -8.00
CA LEU A 60 3.62 9.13 -9.44
C LEU A 60 3.01 10.45 -9.90
N GLU A 61 1.94 10.93 -9.25
CA GLU A 61 1.30 12.22 -9.52
C GLU A 61 2.26 13.40 -9.33
N TRP A 62 3.10 13.36 -8.29
CA TRP A 62 4.16 14.33 -8.10
C TRP A 62 5.17 14.29 -9.26
N GLY A 63 5.58 13.10 -9.69
CA GLY A 63 6.50 12.88 -10.81
C GLY A 63 5.97 13.37 -12.17
N LYS A 64 4.65 13.26 -12.41
CA LYS A 64 3.99 13.76 -13.63
C LYS A 64 4.11 15.28 -13.78
N LYS A 65 4.25 16.01 -12.65
CA LYS A 65 4.34 17.47 -12.60
C LYS A 65 5.78 18.00 -12.64
N GLN A 66 6.77 17.12 -12.53
CA GLN A 66 8.19 17.53 -12.52
C GLN A 66 8.70 17.84 -13.92
N LEU A 67 9.64 18.77 -13.99
CA LEU A 67 10.47 18.99 -15.18
C LEU A 67 11.65 18.01 -15.14
N TRP A 68 11.76 17.18 -16.16
CA TRP A 68 12.81 16.16 -16.25
C TRP A 68 13.97 16.69 -17.09
N GLN A 69 15.19 16.22 -16.79
CA GLN A 69 16.38 16.60 -17.53
C GLN A 69 16.50 15.79 -18.84
N ASN A 70 17.12 16.37 -19.87
CA ASN A 70 17.27 15.72 -21.18
C ASN A 70 18.26 14.54 -21.16
N ASN A 71 19.21 14.53 -20.23
CA ASN A 71 20.19 13.45 -20.02
C ASN A 71 19.56 12.07 -19.73
N VAL A 72 18.27 12.01 -19.39
CA VAL A 72 17.52 10.76 -19.18
C VAL A 72 17.44 9.95 -20.48
N GLN A 73 17.48 10.59 -21.66
CA GLN A 73 17.52 9.89 -22.94
C GLN A 73 18.86 9.21 -23.20
N GLU A 74 19.97 9.84 -22.78
CA GLU A 74 21.33 9.38 -23.10
C GLU A 74 21.79 8.23 -22.20
N THR A 75 21.33 8.23 -20.95
CA THR A 75 21.81 7.29 -19.93
C THR A 75 21.13 5.92 -20.01
N GLY A 76 19.91 5.82 -20.56
CA GLY A 76 19.14 4.57 -20.62
C GLY A 76 18.82 3.94 -19.27
N ASN A 77 19.15 4.61 -18.16
CA ASN A 77 19.01 4.15 -16.79
C ASN A 77 17.86 4.88 -16.09
N TRP A 78 17.44 4.37 -14.93
CA TRP A 78 16.45 5.05 -14.09
C TRP A 78 17.05 6.33 -13.51
N PHE A 79 16.43 7.47 -13.83
CA PHE A 79 16.74 8.75 -13.21
C PHE A 79 15.67 9.08 -12.16
N CYS A 80 16.06 9.17 -10.89
CA CYS A 80 15.13 9.34 -9.78
C CYS A 80 15.22 10.73 -9.16
N LEU A 81 14.07 11.30 -8.86
CA LEU A 81 13.90 12.51 -8.07
C LEU A 81 13.17 12.18 -6.77
N GLN A 82 13.52 12.87 -5.69
CA GLN A 82 12.88 12.73 -4.38
C GLN A 82 12.47 14.11 -3.87
N SER A 83 11.23 14.21 -3.38
CA SER A 83 10.73 15.42 -2.73
C SER A 83 11.28 15.51 -1.31
N MET A 84 11.97 16.61 -1.00
CA MET A 84 12.50 16.88 0.35
C MET A 84 11.38 17.12 1.37
N GLU A 85 10.24 17.67 0.95
CA GLU A 85 9.13 18.03 1.83
C GLU A 85 8.21 16.85 2.17
N SER A 86 7.94 15.99 1.18
CA SER A 86 6.95 14.92 1.30
C SER A 86 7.55 13.51 1.33
N GLY A 87 8.85 13.39 1.06
CA GLY A 87 9.54 12.11 0.96
C GLY A 87 9.13 11.26 -0.26
N LEU A 88 8.28 11.78 -1.14
CA LEU A 88 7.82 11.09 -2.35
C LEU A 88 8.98 10.89 -3.33
N GLN A 89 9.05 9.71 -3.97
CA GLN A 89 10.11 9.38 -4.91
C GLN A 89 9.52 8.91 -6.24
N SER A 90 9.95 9.56 -7.32
CA SER A 90 9.59 9.19 -8.69
C SER A 90 10.83 9.00 -9.54
N CYS A 91 10.82 8.01 -10.42
CA CYS A 91 11.90 7.71 -11.33
C CYS A 91 11.38 7.70 -12.77
N LEU A 92 12.19 8.19 -13.70
CA LEU A 92 11.89 8.22 -15.12
C LEU A 92 12.95 7.42 -15.88
N LYS A 93 12.51 6.66 -16.88
CA LYS A 93 13.39 5.94 -17.80
C LYS A 93 12.92 6.14 -19.23
N HIS A 94 13.85 6.40 -20.14
CA HIS A 94 13.55 6.41 -21.57
C HIS A 94 13.29 4.99 -22.05
N TYR A 95 12.23 4.81 -22.85
CA TYR A 95 11.90 3.50 -23.42
C TYR A 95 12.26 3.44 -24.89
N SER A 96 11.61 4.25 -25.73
CA SER A 96 11.86 4.30 -27.16
C SER A 96 11.26 5.55 -27.79
N GLY A 97 11.97 6.17 -28.72
CA GLY A 97 11.53 7.38 -29.42
C GLY A 97 11.15 8.49 -28.45
N HIS A 98 9.88 8.90 -28.46
CA HIS A 98 9.34 9.94 -27.58
C HIS A 98 8.62 9.39 -26.34
N LEU A 99 8.71 8.08 -26.07
CA LEU A 99 8.05 7.42 -24.95
C LEU A 99 9.00 7.22 -23.77
N PHE A 100 8.46 7.51 -22.60
CA PHE A 100 9.14 7.39 -21.32
C PHE A 100 8.24 6.63 -20.35
N LEU A 101 8.87 5.86 -19.47
CA LEU A 101 8.18 5.21 -18.37
C LEU A 101 8.49 5.97 -17.09
N LEU A 102 7.45 6.53 -16.48
CA LEU A 102 7.52 7.12 -15.15
C LEU A 102 7.12 6.04 -14.13
N LYS A 103 7.86 5.97 -13.03
CA LYS A 103 7.64 5.05 -11.92
C LYS A 103 7.53 5.83 -10.61
N GLY A 104 6.43 5.69 -9.88
CA GLY A 104 6.28 6.13 -8.50
C GLY A 104 6.62 5.00 -7.54
N LYS A 105 7.41 5.29 -6.50
CA LYS A 105 7.84 4.29 -5.51
C LYS A 105 7.32 4.62 -4.12
N ALA A 106 6.86 3.59 -3.40
CA ALA A 106 6.67 3.65 -1.97
C ALA A 106 7.34 2.45 -1.29
N GLN A 107 8.04 2.74 -0.20
CA GLN A 107 8.67 1.72 0.63
C GLN A 107 7.70 1.29 1.73
N VAL A 108 7.40 0.00 1.81
CA VAL A 108 6.77 -0.62 2.99
C VAL A 108 7.88 -0.98 3.98
N ILE A 109 7.55 -0.95 5.27
CA ILE A 109 8.46 -1.23 6.40
C ILE A 109 9.12 -2.62 6.31
N LEU A 110 8.57 -3.54 5.51
CA LEU A 110 9.04 -4.91 5.30
C LEU A 110 9.14 -5.21 3.80
N GLU A 111 10.29 -4.88 3.19
CA GLU A 111 10.83 -5.29 1.86
C GLU A 111 9.95 -5.21 0.59
N ASN A 112 8.64 -5.12 0.72
CA ASN A 112 7.68 -4.95 -0.35
C ASN A 112 7.72 -3.49 -0.79
N LYS A 113 8.15 -3.29 -2.03
CA LYS A 113 8.11 -1.99 -2.68
C LYS A 113 6.85 -1.98 -3.53
N VAL A 114 5.96 -1.01 -3.25
CA VAL A 114 4.84 -0.76 -4.15
C VAL A 114 5.33 0.19 -5.21
N GLU A 115 5.28 -0.26 -6.46
CA GLU A 115 5.72 0.49 -7.62
C GLU A 115 4.54 0.64 -8.57
N LEU A 116 4.26 1.89 -8.96
CA LEU A 116 3.23 2.20 -9.96
C LEU A 116 3.89 2.87 -11.15
N TYR A 117 3.31 2.66 -12.31
CA TYR A 117 3.87 3.04 -13.59
C TYR A 117 2.92 3.94 -14.37
N GLN A 118 3.48 4.87 -15.14
CA GLN A 118 2.75 5.70 -16.08
C GLN A 118 3.55 5.87 -17.36
N TRP A 119 2.92 5.60 -18.50
CA TRP A 119 3.45 6.00 -19.80
C TRP A 119 3.36 7.51 -19.98
N MET A 120 4.49 8.11 -20.37
CA MET A 120 4.65 9.52 -20.64
C MET A 120 5.14 9.71 -22.08
N LYS A 121 4.68 10.75 -22.77
CA LYS A 121 5.17 11.15 -24.09
C LYS A 121 5.82 12.53 -24.04
N GLN A 122 6.92 12.70 -24.75
CA GLN A 122 7.57 13.99 -24.91
C GLN A 122 6.76 14.86 -25.87
N VAL A 123 6.57 16.13 -25.49
CA VAL A 123 5.97 17.15 -26.36
C VAL A 123 7.09 17.86 -27.12
N LYS A 124 6.99 17.97 -28.45
CA LYS A 124 8.01 18.59 -29.33
C LYS A 124 8.18 20.11 -29.20
N ASN A 125 7.64 20.76 -28.16
CA ASN A 125 7.65 22.22 -28.05
C ASN A 125 8.20 22.69 -26.71
N VAL A 126 9.49 23.03 -26.70
CA VAL A 126 10.03 24.14 -25.92
C VAL A 126 11.07 24.78 -26.82
N ASN A 127 10.98 26.10 -27.03
CA ASN A 127 11.95 26.89 -27.79
C ASN A 127 13.38 26.42 -27.48
N GLU A 128 14.21 26.32 -28.52
CA GLU A 128 15.59 25.78 -28.51
C GLU A 128 16.54 26.45 -27.49
N ASP A 129 16.08 27.46 -26.74
CA ASP A 129 16.85 28.25 -25.78
C ASP A 129 17.05 27.59 -24.40
N THR A 130 16.41 26.46 -24.08
CA THR A 130 16.68 25.71 -22.84
C THR A 130 16.93 24.21 -23.11
N ILE A 131 18.10 23.93 -23.67
CA ILE A 131 18.59 22.62 -24.14
C ILE A 131 18.60 21.50 -23.06
N THR A 132 18.36 21.81 -21.78
CA THR A 132 18.59 20.89 -20.66
C THR A 132 17.35 20.20 -20.09
N THR A 133 16.12 20.64 -20.40
CA THR A 133 14.89 20.07 -19.81
C THR A 133 13.87 19.60 -20.84
N ILE A 134 13.20 18.48 -20.56
CA ILE A 134 12.16 17.89 -21.40
C ILE A 134 10.79 18.03 -20.76
N LYS A 135 9.80 18.48 -21.54
CA LYS A 135 8.40 18.49 -21.13
C LYS A 135 7.71 17.20 -21.53
N LEU A 136 7.22 16.47 -20.54
CA LEU A 136 6.49 15.22 -20.72
C LEU A 136 5.01 15.43 -20.38
N ILE A 137 4.15 14.72 -21.09
CA ILE A 137 2.71 14.63 -20.77
C ILE A 137 2.30 13.17 -20.63
N PRO A 138 1.40 12.85 -19.69
CA PRO A 138 0.92 11.48 -19.51
C PRO A 138 0.14 11.01 -20.73
N LEU A 139 0.28 9.73 -21.07
CA LEU A 139 -0.56 9.06 -22.04
C LEU A 139 -1.91 8.70 -21.40
N GLU A 140 -3.00 8.94 -22.12
CA GLU A 140 -4.33 8.49 -21.71
C GLU A 140 -4.33 6.97 -21.54
N SER A 141 -4.89 6.48 -20.44
CA SER A 141 -4.86 5.06 -20.03
C SER A 141 -3.45 4.43 -19.92
N GLY A 142 -2.42 5.26 -19.69
CA GLY A 142 -1.04 4.80 -19.52
C GLY A 142 -0.66 4.41 -18.10
N TRP A 143 -1.59 4.47 -17.14
CA TRP A 143 -1.37 4.12 -15.73
C TRP A 143 -1.45 2.61 -15.52
N LEU A 144 -0.51 2.04 -14.77
CA LEU A 144 -0.33 0.60 -14.60
C LEU A 144 0.23 0.29 -13.20
N ASP A 145 -0.20 -0.83 -12.63
CA ASP A 145 0.30 -1.41 -11.37
C ASP A 145 1.34 -2.52 -11.59
N PHE A 146 1.67 -2.82 -12.85
CA PHE A 146 2.68 -3.80 -13.23
C PHE A 146 3.68 -3.20 -14.24
N CYS A 147 4.83 -3.86 -14.41
CA CYS A 147 5.83 -3.47 -15.39
C CYS A 147 5.29 -3.68 -16.82
N PRO A 148 5.11 -2.63 -17.64
CA PRO A 148 4.52 -2.78 -18.98
C PRO A 148 5.43 -3.41 -20.03
N VAL A 149 6.71 -3.60 -19.69
CA VAL A 149 7.73 -4.06 -20.63
C VAL A 149 7.94 -5.55 -20.45
N SER A 150 8.00 -6.31 -21.55
CA SER A 150 8.20 -7.77 -21.53
C SER A 150 9.50 -8.18 -20.83
N GLN A 151 10.54 -7.35 -20.93
CA GLN A 151 11.80 -7.54 -20.21
C GLN A 151 11.65 -6.98 -18.79
N GLY A 152 11.47 -7.86 -17.80
CA GLY A 152 11.34 -7.45 -16.39
C GLY A 152 12.53 -6.63 -15.88
N GLU A 153 13.74 -6.88 -16.40
CA GLU A 153 14.95 -6.10 -16.11
C GLU A 153 14.82 -4.61 -16.43
N PHE A 154 13.90 -4.23 -17.31
CA PHE A 154 13.65 -2.81 -17.58
C PHE A 154 13.16 -2.08 -16.33
N CYS A 155 12.36 -2.76 -15.50
CA CYS A 155 11.72 -2.20 -14.31
C CYS A 155 12.50 -2.40 -13.01
N LEU A 156 13.55 -3.23 -13.02
CA LEU A 156 14.45 -3.43 -11.88
C LEU A 156 15.32 -2.19 -11.60
#